data_AF-A0A479ZXA1-F1
#
_entry.id   AF-A0A479ZXA1-F1
#
_cell.length_a   1.000
_cell.length_b   1.000
_cell.length_c   1.000
_cell.angle_alpha   90.00
_cell.angle_beta   90.00
_cell.angle_gamma   90.00
#
_symmetry.space_group_name_H-M   'P 1'
#
loop_
_entity.id
_entity.type
_entity.pdbx_description
1 polymer ?
#
loop_
_entity_poly.entity_id
_entity_poly.type
_entity_poly.pdbx_seq_one_letter_code
_entity_poly.pdbx_strand_id
1 'polypeptide(L)'
;MVKASANSNHAKFDFEDEKFNAPPSQTLPWCQMIRPRYGEDGLQSYGLALKLDNAQAVGFQPDDNWQEIEHEFDSGEVDTFFITTTPRLVIIRRGPLSVQDRDTKIRLGTFKDYKDDFLANKLKFKIYTRHLIFLVGEDKKFLHQSPLQLTLSGAAGASFGKSYSEYQQGRLTGGFAGELEKAYASFQNKPLTPKGPLFHAHGIFCPIIECEERGIEPNIVLVAATVNYEHPKDSNLTKYMIASDSPESEIICKIFEDYKEFGKEFMKPDVSKVEISGVTNSYIYADDDDFAYPPY
;
A
#
# COMPACT_ATOMS: atom_id res chain seq x y z
N MET A 1 45.79 -45.50 39.03
CA MET A 1 44.56 -45.55 38.20
C MET A 1 43.78 -44.27 38.50
N VAL A 2 43.85 -43.30 37.59
CA VAL A 2 43.29 -41.95 37.73
C VAL A 2 41.79 -42.03 37.46
N LYS A 3 40.94 -41.64 38.42
CA LYS A 3 39.50 -41.43 38.16
C LYS A 3 39.33 -40.09 37.46
N ALA A 4 38.83 -40.13 36.23
CA ALA A 4 38.50 -38.96 35.43
C ALA A 4 37.43 -38.11 36.13
N SER A 5 37.71 -36.81 36.27
CA SER A 5 36.73 -35.79 36.63
C SER A 5 35.80 -35.60 35.44
N ALA A 6 34.54 -36.00 35.59
CA ALA A 6 33.50 -35.65 34.64
C ALA A 6 33.14 -34.17 34.89
N ASN A 7 33.72 -33.26 34.11
CA ASN A 7 33.20 -31.91 33.96
C ASN A 7 31.83 -32.01 33.28
N SER A 8 30.76 -31.97 34.07
CA SER A 8 29.42 -31.71 33.56
C SER A 8 29.33 -30.24 33.16
N ASN A 9 29.71 -29.95 31.91
CA ASN A 9 29.30 -28.72 31.24
C ASN A 9 27.78 -28.76 31.05
N HIS A 10 27.01 -28.45 32.09
CA HIS A 10 25.61 -28.11 31.94
C HIS A 10 25.52 -26.71 31.36
N ALA A 11 25.66 -26.62 30.04
CA ALA A 11 25.25 -25.41 29.32
C ALA A 11 23.78 -25.15 29.65
N LYS A 12 23.49 -23.94 30.16
CA LYS A 12 22.11 -23.49 30.38
C LYS A 12 21.58 -22.93 29.06
N PHE A 13 20.64 -23.65 28.47
CA PHE A 13 19.91 -23.24 27.27
C PHE A 13 18.57 -22.62 27.67
N ASP A 14 18.64 -21.47 28.34
CA ASP A 14 17.47 -20.76 28.82
C ASP A 14 17.13 -19.64 27.83
N PHE A 15 16.34 -19.98 26.81
CA PHE A 15 15.90 -19.08 25.74
C PHE A 15 14.47 -18.55 25.95
N GLU A 16 13.87 -18.82 27.12
CA GLU A 16 12.50 -18.40 27.45
C GLU A 16 12.45 -16.96 28.00
N ASP A 17 13.61 -16.32 28.20
CA ASP A 17 13.71 -14.89 28.55
C ASP A 17 13.18 -14.03 27.39
N GLU A 18 12.34 -13.04 27.69
CA GLU A 18 11.71 -12.15 26.71
C GLU A 18 12.70 -11.47 25.77
N LYS A 19 13.97 -11.30 26.17
CA LYS A 19 15.02 -10.76 25.28
C LYS A 19 15.39 -11.69 24.11
N PHE A 20 15.10 -12.98 24.23
CA PHE A 20 15.31 -14.00 23.18
C PHE A 20 14.05 -14.29 22.39
N ASN A 21 12.88 -13.90 22.91
CA ASN A 21 11.65 -13.92 22.14
C ASN A 21 11.79 -12.95 20.96
N ALA A 22 11.39 -13.41 19.78
CA ALA A 22 11.25 -12.49 18.66
C ALA A 22 10.31 -11.37 19.10
N PRO A 23 10.66 -10.09 18.89
CA PRO A 23 9.72 -9.01 19.16
C PRO A 23 8.42 -9.33 18.40
N PRO A 24 7.25 -9.04 19.00
CA PRO A 24 5.99 -9.19 18.30
C PRO A 24 6.13 -8.56 16.92
N SER A 25 5.71 -9.25 15.86
CA SER A 25 5.81 -8.70 14.51
C SER A 25 5.18 -7.30 14.53
N GLN A 26 6.00 -6.25 14.46
CA GLN A 26 5.52 -4.88 14.57
C GLN A 26 4.56 -4.67 13.41
N THR A 27 3.27 -4.73 13.73
CA THR A 27 2.23 -4.51 12.73
C THR A 27 2.19 -3.01 12.56
N LEU A 28 2.68 -2.53 11.43
CA LEU A 28 2.64 -1.10 11.11
C LEU A 28 1.19 -0.62 11.22
N PRO A 29 0.94 0.51 11.90
CA PRO A 29 -0.36 1.16 11.83
C PRO A 29 -0.76 1.36 10.37
N TRP A 30 -2.03 1.17 10.07
CA TRP A 30 -2.49 0.99 8.70
C TRP A 30 -3.68 1.87 8.37
N CYS A 31 -3.80 2.18 7.08
CA CYS A 31 -4.95 2.84 6.48
C CYS A 31 -5.52 1.98 5.35
N GLN A 32 -6.77 2.24 5.00
CA GLN A 32 -7.50 1.49 3.99
C GLN A 32 -8.37 2.37 3.13
N MET A 33 -8.78 1.84 1.98
CA MET A 33 -9.84 2.43 1.20
C MET A 33 -11.19 1.86 1.68
N ILE A 34 -12.02 2.69 2.31
CA ILE A 34 -13.41 2.33 2.62
C ILE A 34 -14.22 2.43 1.32
N ARG A 35 -15.00 1.39 1.03
CA ARG A 35 -15.83 1.33 -0.17
C ARG A 35 -17.14 2.10 0.04
N PRO A 36 -17.65 2.75 -1.02
CA PRO A 36 -18.98 3.34 -1.00
C PRO A 36 -20.05 2.27 -0.85
N ARG A 37 -21.07 2.56 -0.05
CA ARG A 37 -22.27 1.73 0.11
C ARG A 37 -23.49 2.62 0.33
N TYR A 38 -24.66 2.13 -0.09
CA TYR A 38 -25.92 2.79 0.22
C TYR A 38 -26.40 2.35 1.62
N GLY A 39 -26.64 3.32 2.50
CA GLY A 39 -27.39 3.15 3.74
C GLY A 39 -28.82 3.70 3.61
N GLU A 40 -29.55 3.75 4.72
CA GLU A 40 -30.93 4.27 4.76
C GLU A 40 -31.04 5.72 4.29
N ASP A 41 -30.03 6.54 4.61
CA ASP A 41 -29.96 7.97 4.27
C ASP A 41 -29.22 8.26 2.94
N GLY A 42 -28.94 7.23 2.14
CA GLY A 42 -28.24 7.35 0.86
C GLY A 42 -26.78 6.90 0.90
N LEU A 43 -25.94 7.48 0.04
CA LEU A 43 -24.54 7.06 -0.10
C LEU A 43 -23.74 7.43 1.16
N GLN A 44 -23.18 6.42 1.83
CA GLN A 44 -22.32 6.62 2.98
C GLN A 44 -20.91 7.08 2.57
N SER A 45 -20.20 7.68 3.52
CA SER A 45 -18.83 8.15 3.36
C SER A 45 -17.88 7.05 2.86
N TYR A 46 -17.00 7.41 1.94
CA TYR A 46 -16.02 6.54 1.31
C TYR A 46 -14.71 7.29 1.09
N GLY A 47 -13.63 6.55 0.79
CA GLY A 47 -12.32 7.13 0.53
C GLY A 47 -11.22 6.54 1.38
N LEU A 48 -10.10 7.26 1.47
CA LEU A 48 -8.97 6.85 2.30
C LEU A 48 -9.34 7.06 3.77
N ALA A 49 -9.22 6.01 4.56
CA ALA A 49 -9.62 5.99 5.95
C ALA A 49 -8.49 5.50 6.87
N LEU A 50 -8.42 6.10 8.06
CA LEU A 50 -7.51 5.75 9.13
C LEU A 50 -8.33 5.50 10.41
N LYS A 51 -8.29 4.26 10.92
CA LYS A 51 -8.99 3.89 12.16
C LYS A 51 -8.47 4.74 13.31
N LEU A 52 -9.35 5.13 14.24
CA LEU A 52 -9.01 6.01 15.36
C LEU A 52 -7.82 5.49 16.19
N ASP A 53 -7.77 4.18 16.47
CA ASP A 53 -6.64 3.56 17.20
C ASP A 53 -5.31 3.71 16.45
N ASN A 54 -5.32 3.53 15.13
CA ASN A 54 -4.14 3.71 14.29
C ASN A 54 -3.74 5.19 14.21
N ALA A 55 -4.73 6.10 14.14
CA ALA A 55 -4.51 7.54 14.16
C ALA A 55 -3.82 7.97 15.47
N GLN A 56 -4.31 7.50 16.62
CA GLN A 56 -3.70 7.77 17.91
C GLN A 56 -2.28 7.18 18.01
N ALA A 57 -2.08 5.95 17.52
CA ALA A 57 -0.77 5.27 17.57
C ALA A 57 0.33 6.01 16.78
N VAL A 58 -0.02 6.71 15.71
CA VAL A 58 0.94 7.50 14.91
C VAL A 58 0.96 8.99 15.27
N GLY A 59 0.13 9.42 16.23
CA GLY A 59 -0.02 10.82 16.60
C GLY A 59 -0.63 11.67 15.47
N PHE A 60 -1.59 11.13 14.74
CA PHE A 60 -2.25 11.79 13.62
C PHE A 60 -2.99 13.07 14.06
N GLN A 61 -2.74 14.16 13.35
CA GLN A 61 -3.39 15.45 13.51
C GLN A 61 -4.18 15.74 12.22
N PRO A 62 -5.48 15.44 12.16
CA PRO A 62 -6.30 15.73 10.97
C PRO A 62 -6.36 17.24 10.72
N ASP A 63 -6.27 17.64 9.46
CA ASP A 63 -6.66 18.98 9.00
C ASP A 63 -8.15 18.99 8.57
N ASP A 64 -8.63 20.14 8.10
CA ASP A 64 -10.03 20.34 7.70
C ASP A 64 -10.51 19.44 6.54
N ASN A 65 -9.59 18.75 5.85
CA ASN A 65 -9.89 17.83 4.76
C ASN A 65 -10.25 16.40 5.26
N TRP A 66 -10.13 16.14 6.56
CA TRP A 66 -10.51 14.87 7.18
C TRP A 66 -11.79 15.00 8.00
N GLN A 67 -12.65 14.00 7.87
CA GLN A 67 -13.89 13.90 8.62
C GLN A 67 -13.83 12.70 9.55
N GLU A 68 -14.24 12.86 10.80
CA GLU A 68 -14.46 11.74 11.71
C GLU A 68 -15.84 11.14 11.44
N ILE A 69 -15.89 9.83 11.20
CA ILE A 69 -17.12 9.08 10.93
C ILE A 69 -17.16 7.79 11.75
N GLU A 70 -18.36 7.33 12.06
CA GLU A 70 -18.60 5.93 12.42
C GLU A 70 -18.90 5.13 11.16
N HIS A 71 -18.28 3.96 11.04
CA HIS A 71 -18.49 3.04 9.92
C HIS A 71 -18.81 1.66 10.45
N GLU A 72 -19.99 1.15 10.08
CA GLU A 72 -20.38 -0.23 10.34
C GLU A 72 -19.93 -1.13 9.17
N PHE A 73 -19.21 -2.20 9.43
CA PHE A 73 -18.83 -3.18 8.42
C PHE A 73 -19.97 -4.18 8.15
N ASP A 74 -19.86 -4.95 7.07
CA ASP A 74 -20.81 -6.05 6.76
C ASP A 74 -20.89 -7.11 7.88
N SER A 75 -19.89 -7.16 8.76
CA SER A 75 -19.88 -7.98 9.98
C SER A 75 -20.77 -7.47 11.11
N GLY A 76 -21.29 -6.24 10.99
CA GLY A 76 -21.95 -5.50 12.08
C GLY A 76 -21.00 -4.82 13.07
N GLU A 77 -19.68 -4.90 12.82
CA GLU A 77 -18.68 -4.19 13.63
C GLU A 77 -18.71 -2.69 13.31
N VAL A 78 -18.85 -1.85 14.34
CA VAL A 78 -18.83 -0.39 14.19
C VAL A 78 -17.49 0.13 14.70
N ASP A 79 -16.81 0.89 13.85
CA ASP A 79 -15.51 1.50 14.14
C ASP A 79 -15.50 2.97 13.75
N THR A 80 -14.71 3.77 14.46
CA THR A 80 -14.52 5.19 14.15
C THR A 80 -13.28 5.41 13.27
N PHE A 81 -13.43 6.21 12.23
CA PHE A 81 -12.38 6.52 11.25
C PHE A 81 -12.27 8.02 11.00
N PHE A 82 -11.05 8.48 10.74
CA PHE A 82 -10.85 9.67 9.92
C PHE A 82 -10.90 9.27 8.45
N ILE A 83 -11.69 9.96 7.63
CA ILE A 83 -11.86 9.68 6.20
C ILE A 83 -11.70 10.93 5.33
N THR A 84 -11.18 10.74 4.13
CA THR A 84 -11.12 11.79 3.09
C THR A 84 -11.19 11.21 1.68
N THR A 85 -11.78 11.96 0.76
CA THR A 85 -11.80 11.66 -0.69
C THR A 85 -10.67 12.34 -1.45
N THR A 86 -9.93 13.24 -0.82
CA THR A 86 -8.86 14.05 -1.43
C THR A 86 -7.60 14.03 -0.58
N PRO A 87 -7.05 12.85 -0.26
CA PRO A 87 -5.85 12.77 0.58
C PRO A 87 -4.65 13.36 -0.15
N ARG A 88 -3.69 13.87 0.62
CA ARG A 88 -2.36 14.24 0.13
C ARG A 88 -1.36 13.33 0.81
N LEU A 89 -0.56 12.62 0.04
CA LEU A 89 0.34 11.60 0.59
C LEU A 89 1.65 11.52 -0.17
N VAL A 90 2.72 11.16 0.54
CA VAL A 90 3.98 10.73 -0.08
C VAL A 90 4.07 9.21 0.00
N ILE A 91 4.54 8.57 -1.07
CA ILE A 91 4.75 7.12 -1.12
C ILE A 91 6.23 6.83 -0.95
N ILE A 92 6.63 6.40 0.26
CA ILE A 92 8.03 6.14 0.61
C ILE A 92 8.50 4.83 -0.01
N ARG A 93 7.71 3.76 0.16
CA ARG A 93 7.99 2.44 -0.40
C ARG A 93 6.72 1.83 -0.97
N ARG A 94 6.91 1.01 -2.00
CA ARG A 94 5.86 0.19 -2.61
C ARG A 94 6.34 -1.25 -2.61
N GLY A 95 5.52 -2.14 -2.07
CA GLY A 95 5.74 -3.58 -2.13
C GLY A 95 5.35 -4.15 -3.50
N PRO A 96 5.69 -5.42 -3.78
CA PRO A 96 5.29 -6.07 -5.02
C PRO A 96 3.78 -6.31 -5.07
N LEU A 97 3.24 -6.45 -6.28
CA LEU A 97 1.89 -6.99 -6.46
C LEU A 97 1.88 -8.42 -5.92
N SER A 98 1.15 -8.63 -4.83
CA SER A 98 1.15 -9.87 -4.04
C SER A 98 -0.15 -10.63 -4.22
N VAL A 99 -0.09 -11.95 -4.14
CA VAL A 99 -1.24 -12.86 -4.19
C VAL A 99 -1.52 -13.39 -2.80
N GLN A 100 -2.78 -13.35 -2.40
CA GLN A 100 -3.29 -13.91 -1.16
C GLN A 100 -4.48 -14.82 -1.47
N ASP A 101 -4.56 -15.93 -0.74
CA ASP A 101 -5.73 -16.80 -0.73
C ASP A 101 -6.88 -16.12 0.03
N ARG A 102 -8.07 -16.06 -0.57
CA ARG A 102 -9.20 -15.31 0.00
C ARG A 102 -9.77 -15.94 1.25
N ASP A 103 -9.68 -17.25 1.40
CA ASP A 103 -10.29 -17.98 2.49
C ASP A 103 -9.36 -17.96 3.71
N THR A 104 -8.11 -18.34 3.50
CA THR A 104 -7.10 -18.44 4.58
C THR A 104 -6.46 -17.09 4.92
N LYS A 105 -6.60 -16.08 4.06
CA LYS A 105 -5.89 -14.78 4.14
C LYS A 105 -4.36 -14.92 4.13
N ILE A 106 -3.82 -16.07 3.76
CA ILE A 106 -2.37 -16.29 3.69
C ILE A 106 -1.83 -15.69 2.39
N ARG A 107 -0.73 -14.93 2.50
CA ARG A 107 0.03 -14.45 1.34
C ARG A 107 0.79 -15.63 0.73
N LEU A 108 0.57 -15.89 -0.56
CA LEU A 108 1.18 -16.98 -1.29
C LEU A 108 2.50 -16.58 -1.95
N GLY A 109 2.59 -15.35 -2.43
CA GLY A 109 3.79 -14.83 -3.10
C GLY A 109 3.52 -13.59 -3.94
N THR A 110 4.34 -13.35 -4.96
CA THR A 110 4.10 -12.26 -5.91
C THR A 110 3.19 -12.72 -7.05
N PHE A 111 2.49 -11.78 -7.68
CA PHE A 111 1.67 -12.06 -8.85
C PHE A 111 2.48 -12.61 -10.02
N LYS A 112 3.76 -12.21 -10.14
CA LYS A 112 4.67 -12.76 -11.15
C LYS A 112 4.88 -14.26 -10.95
N ASP A 113 5.01 -14.71 -9.71
CA ASP A 113 5.28 -16.12 -9.40
C ASP A 113 4.01 -16.98 -9.47
N TYR A 114 2.85 -16.39 -9.19
CA TYR A 114 1.55 -17.07 -9.13
C TYR A 114 0.59 -16.66 -10.26
N LYS A 115 1.11 -16.15 -11.39
CA LYS A 115 0.28 -15.63 -12.50
C LYS A 115 -0.68 -16.70 -13.01
N ASP A 116 -0.16 -17.89 -13.30
CA ASP A 116 -0.94 -18.98 -13.90
C ASP A 116 -2.00 -19.50 -12.92
N ASP A 117 -1.63 -19.69 -11.65
CA ASP A 117 -2.57 -20.09 -10.59
C ASP A 117 -3.68 -19.05 -10.40
N PHE A 118 -3.32 -17.76 -10.40
CA PHE A 118 -4.28 -16.67 -10.32
C PHE A 118 -5.25 -16.69 -11.51
N LEU A 119 -4.75 -16.85 -12.73
CA LEU A 119 -5.58 -16.89 -13.94
C LEU A 119 -6.49 -18.12 -13.96
N ALA A 120 -6.01 -19.27 -13.45
CA ALA A 120 -6.79 -20.50 -13.35
C ALA A 120 -7.91 -20.41 -12.31
N ASN A 121 -7.74 -19.64 -11.22
CA ASN A 121 -8.76 -19.49 -10.18
C ASN A 121 -8.81 -18.07 -9.58
N LYS A 122 -9.30 -17.12 -10.39
CA LYS A 122 -9.45 -15.69 -10.01
C LYS A 122 -10.35 -15.46 -8.80
N LEU A 123 -11.26 -16.39 -8.49
CA LEU A 123 -12.17 -16.30 -7.35
C LEU A 123 -11.51 -16.71 -6.03
N LYS A 124 -10.62 -17.71 -6.06
CA LYS A 124 -9.88 -18.16 -4.88
C LYS A 124 -8.85 -17.14 -4.42
N PHE A 125 -8.28 -16.38 -5.35
CA PHE A 125 -7.15 -15.50 -5.07
C PHE A 125 -7.54 -14.02 -5.06
N LYS A 126 -6.78 -13.23 -4.32
CA LYS A 126 -6.87 -11.77 -4.26
C LYS A 126 -5.49 -11.19 -4.48
N ILE A 127 -5.38 -10.23 -5.39
CA ILE A 127 -4.17 -9.44 -5.57
C ILE A 127 -4.24 -8.15 -4.76
N TYR A 128 -3.10 -7.75 -4.21
CA TYR A 128 -2.97 -6.50 -3.47
C TYR A 128 -1.56 -5.92 -3.57
N THR A 129 -1.44 -4.63 -3.30
CA THR A 129 -0.16 -3.93 -3.16
C THR A 129 -0.15 -3.20 -1.83
N ARG A 130 0.96 -3.32 -1.09
CA ARG A 130 1.21 -2.55 0.12
C ARG A 130 2.06 -1.33 -0.23
N HIS A 131 1.72 -0.19 0.33
CA HIS A 131 2.47 1.05 0.24
C HIS A 131 2.83 1.50 1.66
N LEU A 132 4.02 2.06 1.81
CA LEU A 132 4.46 2.74 3.01
C LEU A 132 4.34 4.23 2.74
N ILE A 133 3.48 4.94 3.47
CA ILE A 133 3.10 6.31 3.17
C ILE A 133 3.22 7.24 4.37
N PHE A 134 3.32 8.54 4.10
CA PHE A 134 2.94 9.59 5.05
C PHE A 134 1.77 10.40 4.49
N LEU A 135 0.88 10.84 5.37
CA LEU A 135 -0.18 11.80 5.06
C LEU A 135 0.39 13.20 5.26
N VAL A 136 0.05 14.11 4.35
CA VAL A 136 0.68 15.42 4.22
C VAL A 136 -0.39 16.50 4.32
N GLY A 137 -0.18 17.52 5.13
CA GLY A 137 -1.05 18.69 5.22
C GLY A 137 -0.84 19.64 4.03
N GLU A 138 -1.69 20.66 3.92
CA GLU A 138 -1.54 21.67 2.86
C GLU A 138 -0.22 22.44 2.92
N ASP A 139 0.32 22.60 4.12
CA ASP A 139 1.60 23.22 4.45
C ASP A 139 2.83 22.33 4.13
N LYS A 140 2.58 21.14 3.58
CA LYS A 140 3.58 20.10 3.26
C LYS A 140 4.25 19.49 4.49
N LYS A 141 3.64 19.60 5.67
CA LYS A 141 4.07 18.90 6.88
C LYS A 141 3.40 17.54 6.98
N PHE A 142 4.08 16.58 7.60
CA PHE A 142 3.44 15.30 7.89
C PHE A 142 2.41 15.47 8.99
N LEU A 143 1.24 14.89 8.76
CA LEU A 143 0.14 14.91 9.72
C LEU A 143 0.34 13.90 10.85
N HIS A 144 1.41 13.11 10.84
CA HIS A 144 1.72 12.07 11.82
C HIS A 144 3.22 11.78 11.89
N GLN A 145 3.65 11.05 12.92
CA GLN A 145 5.07 10.90 13.28
C GLN A 145 5.73 9.63 12.73
N SER A 146 4.96 8.63 12.33
CA SER A 146 5.47 7.33 11.89
C SER A 146 4.71 6.83 10.65
N PRO A 147 5.37 6.08 9.75
CA PRO A 147 4.77 5.74 8.46
C PRO A 147 3.57 4.81 8.61
N LEU A 148 2.58 4.99 7.73
CA LEU A 148 1.40 4.14 7.64
C LEU A 148 1.55 3.10 6.54
N GLN A 149 1.01 1.90 6.78
CA GLN A 149 0.84 0.91 5.73
C GLN A 149 -0.52 1.08 5.04
N LEU A 150 -0.52 1.33 3.74
CA LEU A 150 -1.71 1.36 2.89
C LEU A 150 -1.77 0.09 2.05
N THR A 151 -2.77 -0.77 2.31
CA THR A 151 -3.01 -1.98 1.49
C THR A 151 -4.14 -1.74 0.52
N LEU A 152 -3.85 -1.77 -0.77
CA LEU A 152 -4.84 -1.58 -1.83
C LEU A 152 -5.01 -2.85 -2.65
N SER A 153 -6.25 -3.12 -3.05
CA SER A 153 -6.61 -4.34 -3.78
C SER A 153 -7.82 -4.11 -4.68
N GLY A 154 -8.01 -5.00 -5.65
CA GLY A 154 -9.12 -4.93 -6.59
C GLY A 154 -9.12 -3.62 -7.39
N ALA A 155 -10.33 -3.17 -7.75
CA ALA A 155 -10.53 -1.98 -8.58
C ALA A 155 -9.93 -0.69 -7.99
N ALA A 156 -10.08 -0.46 -6.68
CA ALA A 156 -9.49 0.71 -6.01
C ALA A 156 -7.95 0.71 -6.10
N GLY A 157 -7.32 -0.46 -5.93
CA GLY A 157 -5.88 -0.59 -6.08
C GLY A 157 -5.40 -0.44 -7.51
N ALA A 158 -6.16 -0.95 -8.49
CA ALA A 158 -5.83 -0.78 -9.91
C ALA A 158 -5.90 0.70 -10.33
N SER A 159 -6.98 1.41 -9.97
CA SER A 159 -7.13 2.84 -10.28
C SER A 159 -6.06 3.70 -9.60
N PHE A 160 -5.75 3.42 -8.33
CA PHE A 160 -4.71 4.14 -7.60
C PHE A 160 -3.33 3.90 -8.21
N GLY A 161 -3.00 2.63 -8.51
CA GLY A 161 -1.72 2.26 -9.10
C GLY A 161 -1.49 2.93 -10.46
N LYS A 162 -2.50 2.86 -11.35
CA LYS A 162 -2.44 3.50 -12.67
C LYS A 162 -2.30 5.02 -12.57
N SER A 163 -3.03 5.65 -11.64
CA SER A 163 -2.97 7.10 -11.42
C SER A 163 -1.61 7.54 -10.86
N TYR A 164 -1.01 6.74 -9.97
CA TYR A 164 0.30 7.06 -9.41
C TYR A 164 1.43 6.87 -10.41
N SER A 165 1.48 5.73 -11.10
CA SER A 165 2.51 5.44 -12.10
C SER A 165 2.03 4.49 -13.18
N GLU A 166 2.24 4.89 -14.43
CA GLU A 166 1.96 4.08 -15.60
C GLU A 166 3.27 3.71 -16.29
N TYR A 167 3.48 2.41 -16.51
CA TYR A 167 4.67 1.89 -17.15
C TYR A 167 4.35 1.26 -18.50
N GLN A 168 5.16 1.54 -19.51
CA GLN A 168 5.14 0.87 -20.79
C GLN A 168 6.53 0.33 -21.09
N GLN A 169 6.65 -0.97 -21.38
CA GLN A 169 7.93 -1.63 -21.65
C GLN A 169 9.00 -1.36 -20.56
N GLY A 170 8.58 -1.34 -19.30
CA GLY A 170 9.46 -1.11 -18.14
C GLY A 170 9.90 0.35 -17.94
N ARG A 171 9.38 1.30 -18.73
CA ARG A 171 9.65 2.73 -18.57
C ARG A 171 8.43 3.45 -18.04
N LEU A 172 8.64 4.40 -17.13
CA LEU A 172 7.60 5.28 -16.63
C LEU A 172 7.14 6.20 -17.77
N THR A 173 5.89 6.05 -18.22
CA THR A 173 5.31 6.80 -19.34
C THR A 173 4.26 7.81 -18.89
N GLY A 174 3.59 7.56 -17.77
CA GLY A 174 2.48 8.39 -17.29
C GLY A 174 2.23 8.27 -15.79
N GLY A 175 1.06 8.77 -15.37
CA GLY A 175 0.70 8.93 -13.98
C GLY A 175 1.42 10.09 -13.29
N PHE A 176 1.06 10.33 -12.03
CA PHE A 176 1.64 11.37 -11.20
C PHE A 176 3.18 11.35 -11.18
N ALA A 177 3.80 10.17 -11.03
CA ALA A 177 5.25 10.04 -10.99
C ALA A 177 5.92 10.52 -12.29
N GLY A 178 5.35 10.15 -13.45
CA GLY A 178 5.88 10.56 -14.75
C GLY A 178 5.69 12.05 -15.03
N GLU A 179 4.57 12.61 -14.58
CA GLU A 179 4.33 14.06 -14.64
C GLU A 179 5.27 14.83 -13.71
N LEU A 180 5.55 14.30 -12.51
CA LEU A 180 6.46 14.91 -11.56
C LEU A 180 7.90 15.02 -12.11
N GLU A 181 8.40 13.97 -12.79
CA GLU A 181 9.72 14.03 -13.44
C GLU A 181 9.76 15.10 -14.55
N LYS A 182 8.70 15.19 -15.37
CA LYS A 182 8.56 16.20 -16.42
C LYS A 182 8.51 17.61 -15.83
N ALA A 183 7.67 17.82 -14.82
CA ALA A 183 7.53 19.09 -14.12
C ALA A 183 8.86 19.54 -13.48
N TYR A 184 9.59 18.61 -12.85
CA TYR A 184 10.90 18.88 -12.27
C TYR A 184 11.95 19.24 -13.32
N ALA A 185 12.00 18.50 -14.44
CA ALA A 185 12.93 18.80 -15.53
C ALA A 185 12.67 20.18 -16.15
N SER A 186 11.40 20.50 -16.41
CA SER A 186 10.97 21.82 -16.92
C SER A 186 11.25 22.95 -15.93
N PHE A 187 10.94 22.76 -14.63
CA PHE A 187 11.25 23.74 -13.59
C PHE A 187 12.76 24.07 -13.51
N GLN A 188 13.60 23.07 -13.74
CA GLN A 188 15.06 23.21 -13.74
C GLN A 188 15.62 23.70 -15.09
N ASN A 189 14.78 23.86 -16.12
CA ASN A 189 15.19 24.09 -17.52
C ASN A 189 16.24 23.05 -18.00
N LYS A 190 16.04 21.77 -17.66
CA LYS A 190 16.93 20.67 -18.02
C LYS A 190 16.20 19.60 -18.84
N PRO A 191 16.91 18.79 -19.64
CA PRO A 191 16.33 17.62 -20.29
C PRO A 191 15.74 16.63 -19.28
N LEU A 192 14.66 15.97 -19.67
CA LEU A 192 14.04 14.91 -18.86
C LEU A 192 15.06 13.78 -18.65
N THR A 193 15.31 13.46 -17.38
CA THR A 193 16.19 12.36 -16.96
C THR A 193 15.43 11.50 -15.95
N PRO A 194 15.34 10.17 -16.15
CA PRO A 194 14.68 9.28 -15.21
C PRO A 194 15.23 9.44 -13.80
N LYS A 195 14.35 9.41 -12.80
CA LYS A 195 14.68 9.57 -11.39
C LYS A 195 14.53 8.27 -10.63
N GLY A 196 15.32 8.15 -9.56
CA GLY A 196 15.27 6.98 -8.68
C GLY A 196 14.04 6.98 -7.77
N PRO A 197 13.74 5.86 -7.08
CA PRO A 197 12.57 5.77 -6.22
C PRO A 197 12.59 6.77 -5.05
N LEU A 198 13.76 7.15 -4.53
CA LEU A 198 13.86 8.16 -3.47
C LEU A 198 13.39 9.55 -3.93
N PHE A 199 13.61 9.91 -5.20
CA PHE A 199 13.07 11.15 -5.75
C PHE A 199 11.54 11.12 -5.75
N HIS A 200 10.94 10.00 -6.21
CA HIS A 200 9.49 9.83 -6.22
C HIS A 200 8.89 9.84 -4.80
N ALA A 201 9.64 9.38 -3.80
CA ALA A 201 9.22 9.46 -2.40
C ALA A 201 9.08 10.91 -1.86
N HIS A 202 9.61 11.92 -2.57
CA HIS A 202 9.40 13.33 -2.26
C HIS A 202 8.18 13.95 -2.98
N GLY A 203 7.56 13.22 -3.90
CA GLY A 203 6.36 13.66 -4.60
C GLY A 203 5.13 13.53 -3.71
N ILE A 204 4.38 14.62 -3.55
CA ILE A 204 3.10 14.66 -2.85
C ILE A 204 2.00 14.30 -3.86
N PHE A 205 1.56 13.05 -3.81
CA PHE A 205 0.47 12.55 -4.62
C PHE A 205 -0.87 12.96 -3.99
N CYS A 206 -1.70 13.66 -4.77
CA CYS A 206 -3.03 14.14 -4.35
C CYS A 206 -4.12 13.47 -5.21
N PRO A 207 -4.47 12.19 -4.97
CA PRO A 207 -5.54 11.52 -5.69
C PRO A 207 -6.91 12.12 -5.36
N ILE A 208 -7.79 12.14 -6.37
CA ILE A 208 -9.20 12.47 -6.25
C ILE A 208 -9.98 11.16 -6.29
N ILE A 209 -10.69 10.87 -5.21
CA ILE A 209 -11.42 9.61 -5.03
C ILE A 209 -12.91 9.87 -5.21
N GLU A 210 -13.53 9.13 -6.11
CA GLU A 210 -14.97 9.19 -6.36
C GLU A 210 -15.60 7.79 -6.26
N CYS A 211 -16.92 7.78 -6.10
CA CYS A 211 -17.72 6.57 -6.15
C CYS A 211 -17.99 6.19 -7.61
N GLU A 212 -17.48 5.04 -8.04
CA GLU A 212 -17.73 4.51 -9.37
C GLU A 212 -18.27 3.08 -9.31
N GLU A 213 -19.17 2.75 -10.24
CA GLU A 213 -19.55 1.38 -10.53
C GLU A 213 -18.47 0.71 -11.38
N ARG A 214 -17.88 -0.37 -10.89
CA ARG A 214 -16.90 -1.16 -11.65
C ARG A 214 -17.22 -2.64 -11.60
N GLY A 215 -17.02 -3.32 -12.72
CA GLY A 215 -17.27 -4.74 -12.87
C GLY A 215 -17.81 -5.08 -14.25
N ILE A 216 -18.21 -6.34 -14.41
CA ILE A 216 -18.90 -6.85 -15.59
C ILE A 216 -20.18 -7.49 -15.07
N GLU A 217 -21.31 -7.29 -15.75
CA GLU A 217 -22.58 -7.88 -15.35
C GLU A 217 -22.46 -9.41 -15.13
N PRO A 218 -23.07 -9.97 -14.08
CA PRO A 218 -23.91 -9.30 -13.07
C PRO A 218 -23.14 -8.71 -11.87
N ASN A 219 -21.81 -8.74 -11.87
CA ASN A 219 -20.95 -8.41 -10.73
C ASN A 219 -20.42 -6.97 -10.77
N ILE A 220 -21.32 -6.00 -10.88
CA ILE A 220 -20.99 -4.57 -10.77
C ILE A 220 -21.05 -4.17 -9.29
N VAL A 221 -19.99 -3.52 -8.79
CA VAL A 221 -19.91 -3.06 -7.40
C VAL A 221 -19.49 -1.61 -7.34
N LEU A 222 -19.93 -0.91 -6.30
CA LEU A 222 -19.45 0.44 -5.98
C LEU A 222 -18.03 0.38 -5.42
N VAL A 223 -17.17 1.24 -5.94
CA VAL A 223 -15.75 1.30 -5.58
C VAL A 223 -15.37 2.75 -5.31
N ALA A 224 -14.55 2.97 -4.28
CA ALA A 224 -13.83 4.22 -4.10
C ALA A 224 -12.63 4.21 -5.06
N ALA A 225 -12.84 4.74 -6.26
CA ALA A 225 -11.87 4.72 -7.35
C ALA A 225 -11.08 6.03 -7.38
N THR A 226 -9.79 5.93 -7.66
CA THR A 226 -8.99 7.12 -8.01
C THR A 226 -9.33 7.49 -9.45
N VAL A 227 -10.12 8.55 -9.62
CA VAL A 227 -10.61 8.99 -10.94
C VAL A 227 -9.68 10.02 -11.58
N ASN A 228 -8.98 10.78 -10.75
CA ASN A 228 -8.01 11.77 -11.17
C ASN A 228 -6.99 12.05 -10.04
N TYR A 229 -6.07 12.98 -10.27
CA TYR A 229 -5.16 13.51 -9.27
C TYR A 229 -4.78 14.94 -9.60
N GLU A 230 -4.24 15.67 -8.61
CA GLU A 230 -3.69 16.99 -8.90
C GLU A 230 -2.39 16.88 -9.72
N HIS A 231 -2.38 17.53 -10.89
CA HIS A 231 -1.31 17.38 -11.88
C HIS A 231 -0.12 18.33 -11.61
N PRO A 232 1.08 17.80 -11.32
CA PRO A 232 2.28 18.62 -11.21
C PRO A 232 2.72 19.15 -12.57
N LYS A 233 3.05 20.44 -12.61
CA LYS A 233 3.60 21.20 -13.74
C LYS A 233 4.75 22.05 -13.22
N ASP A 234 5.56 22.58 -14.12
CA ASP A 234 6.66 23.50 -13.79
C ASP A 234 6.20 24.67 -12.90
N SER A 235 5.08 25.31 -13.24
CA SER A 235 4.52 26.47 -12.54
C SER A 235 4.00 26.20 -11.13
N ASN A 236 3.71 24.93 -10.79
CA ASN A 236 3.13 24.56 -9.49
C ASN A 236 3.89 23.43 -8.77
N LEU A 237 5.08 23.06 -9.27
CA LEU A 237 5.89 21.95 -8.73
C LEU A 237 6.12 22.06 -7.23
N THR A 238 6.33 23.28 -6.72
CA THR A 238 6.59 23.55 -5.30
C THR A 238 5.42 23.17 -4.38
N LYS A 239 4.20 22.98 -4.93
CA LYS A 239 3.03 22.47 -4.20
C LYS A 239 3.06 20.95 -4.02
N TYR A 240 3.67 20.22 -4.96
CA TYR A 240 3.63 18.75 -5.03
C TYR A 240 4.95 18.08 -4.74
N MET A 241 5.91 18.79 -4.18
CA MET A 241 7.23 18.26 -3.89
C MET A 241 7.72 18.72 -2.53
N ILE A 242 8.20 17.77 -1.74
CA ILE A 242 8.94 18.03 -0.50
C ILE A 242 10.34 18.51 -0.88
N ALA A 243 10.75 19.65 -0.33
CA ALA A 243 12.06 20.24 -0.62
C ALA A 243 13.17 19.39 0.02
N SER A 244 14.27 19.19 -0.70
CA SER A 244 15.35 18.28 -0.26
C SER A 244 16.05 18.73 1.02
N ASP A 245 15.99 20.02 1.34
CA ASP A 245 16.56 20.66 2.52
C ASP A 245 15.56 20.86 3.67
N SER A 246 14.34 20.31 3.53
CA SER A 246 13.32 20.35 4.60
C SER A 246 13.50 19.25 5.65
N PRO A 247 13.02 19.44 6.89
CA PRO A 247 12.97 18.37 7.89
C PRO A 247 12.19 17.14 7.41
N GLU A 248 11.17 17.34 6.57
CA GLU A 248 10.37 16.25 6.00
C GLU A 248 11.20 15.37 5.06
N SER A 249 12.14 15.95 4.31
CA SER A 249 13.09 15.22 3.46
C SER A 249 14.01 14.31 4.28
N GLU A 250 14.47 14.76 5.46
CA GLU A 250 15.27 13.94 6.36
C GLU A 250 14.50 12.70 6.85
N ILE A 251 13.23 12.89 7.21
CA ILE A 251 12.32 11.79 7.60
C ILE A 251 12.12 10.84 6.43
N ILE A 252 11.84 11.34 5.21
CA ILE A 252 11.69 10.52 4.01
C ILE A 252 12.94 9.69 3.78
N CYS A 253 14.12 10.30 3.76
CA CYS A 253 15.38 9.61 3.52
C CYS A 253 15.64 8.51 4.56
N LYS A 254 15.41 8.81 5.85
CA LYS A 254 15.59 7.85 6.93
C LYS A 254 14.63 6.65 6.78
N ILE A 255 13.33 6.91 6.68
CA ILE A 255 12.31 5.85 6.57
C ILE A 255 12.50 5.05 5.27
N PHE A 256 12.89 5.70 4.19
CA PHE A 256 13.19 5.03 2.93
C PHE A 256 14.29 3.97 3.13
N GLU A 257 15.38 4.29 3.81
CA GLU A 257 16.46 3.33 4.09
C GLU A 257 16.06 2.27 5.13
N ASP A 258 15.46 2.68 6.25
CA ASP A 258 15.02 1.79 7.34
C ASP A 258 14.08 0.69 6.82
N TYR A 259 13.26 1.02 5.81
CA TYR A 259 12.28 0.11 5.21
C TYR A 259 12.66 -0.36 3.80
N LYS A 260 13.96 -0.48 3.47
CA LYS A 260 14.40 -1.01 2.15
C LYS A 260 13.95 -2.43 1.81
N GLU A 261 13.60 -3.21 2.83
CA GLU A 261 13.05 -4.56 2.68
C GLU A 261 11.52 -4.60 2.77
N PHE A 262 10.84 -3.45 2.80
CA PHE A 262 9.39 -3.38 2.88
C PHE A 262 8.71 -4.16 1.73
N GLY A 263 7.74 -5.01 2.09
CA GLY A 263 7.01 -5.85 1.15
C GLY A 263 7.74 -7.12 0.70
N LYS A 264 9.05 -7.25 1.00
CA LYS A 264 9.84 -8.46 0.84
C LYS A 264 9.73 -9.33 2.10
N GLU A 265 8.54 -9.87 2.36
CA GLU A 265 8.41 -10.84 3.46
C GLU A 265 9.07 -12.15 3.03
N PHE A 266 10.00 -12.64 3.83
CA PHE A 266 10.55 -13.98 3.68
C PHE A 266 9.43 -14.98 3.98
N MET A 267 9.07 -15.80 2.99
CA MET A 267 8.15 -16.91 3.19
C MET A 267 8.73 -17.85 4.25
N LYS A 268 7.93 -18.23 5.25
CA LYS A 268 8.21 -19.46 5.99
C LYS A 268 8.15 -20.61 4.98
N PRO A 269 9.21 -21.40 4.80
CA PRO A 269 9.18 -22.55 3.92
C PRO A 269 8.44 -23.67 4.64
N ASP A 270 7.11 -23.67 4.58
CA ASP A 270 6.32 -24.90 4.77
C ASP A 270 4.85 -24.65 4.43
N VAL A 271 4.53 -24.79 3.14
CA VAL A 271 3.27 -25.43 2.75
C VAL A 271 3.60 -26.30 1.54
N SER A 272 3.79 -27.58 1.81
CA SER A 272 3.83 -28.64 0.80
C SER A 272 2.64 -28.46 -0.16
N LYS A 273 2.92 -28.58 -1.45
CA LYS A 273 1.92 -28.65 -2.53
C LYS A 273 0.85 -29.70 -2.18
N VAL A 274 -0.28 -29.27 -1.63
CA VAL A 274 -1.47 -30.13 -1.52
C VAL A 274 -2.28 -29.90 -2.80
N GLU A 275 -2.47 -31.00 -3.53
CA GLU A 275 -3.23 -31.08 -4.78
C GLU A 275 -4.64 -30.48 -4.61
N ILE A 276 -5.01 -29.57 -5.52
CA ILE A 276 -6.36 -28.99 -5.57
C ILE A 276 -7.11 -29.70 -6.70
N SER A 277 -7.98 -30.63 -6.33
CA SER A 277 -8.97 -31.24 -7.23
C SER A 277 -10.12 -30.25 -7.52
N GLY A 278 -10.60 -30.29 -8.76
CA GLY A 278 -11.35 -29.22 -9.40
C GLY A 278 -12.83 -29.12 -9.06
N VAL A 279 -13.35 -27.91 -9.23
CA VAL A 279 -14.73 -27.62 -9.60
C VAL A 279 -14.70 -26.41 -10.52
N THR A 280 -15.11 -26.61 -11.77
CA THR A 280 -15.14 -25.60 -12.84
C THR A 280 -16.41 -24.76 -12.74
N ASN A 281 -16.27 -23.44 -12.57
CA ASN A 281 -17.28 -22.46 -12.97
C ASN A 281 -16.56 -21.30 -13.67
N SER A 282 -16.83 -21.15 -14.97
CA SER A 282 -16.18 -20.20 -15.86
C SER A 282 -16.84 -18.82 -15.76
N TYR A 283 -16.11 -17.83 -15.23
CA TYR A 283 -16.41 -16.41 -15.47
C TYR A 283 -15.29 -15.81 -16.33
N ILE A 284 -15.69 -15.11 -17.39
CA ILE A 284 -14.79 -14.48 -18.36
C ILE A 284 -14.49 -13.06 -17.84
N TYR A 285 -13.21 -12.75 -17.62
CA TYR A 285 -12.74 -11.38 -17.43
C TYR A 285 -12.05 -10.95 -18.72
N ALA A 286 -12.23 -9.68 -19.13
CA ALA A 286 -11.52 -9.12 -20.28
C ALA A 286 -10.00 -9.24 -20.08
N ASP A 287 -9.31 -9.81 -21.07
CA ASP A 287 -7.91 -10.23 -21.03
C ASP A 287 -6.88 -9.08 -21.19
N ASP A 288 -7.27 -7.82 -21.00
CA ASP A 288 -6.47 -6.68 -21.51
C ASP A 288 -5.55 -5.96 -20.50
N ASP A 289 -5.44 -6.39 -19.24
CA ASP A 289 -4.47 -5.77 -18.33
C ASP A 289 -3.14 -6.53 -18.29
N ASP A 290 -2.32 -6.28 -19.30
CA ASP A 290 -0.89 -6.63 -19.34
C ASP A 290 -0.14 -5.82 -18.26
N PHE A 291 -0.22 -6.27 -17.01
CA PHE A 291 0.48 -5.67 -15.86
C PHE A 291 1.99 -5.97 -15.90
N ALA A 292 2.68 -5.43 -16.89
CA ALA A 292 4.13 -5.45 -17.00
C ALA A 292 4.76 -4.35 -16.12
N TYR A 293 4.80 -4.55 -14.80
CA TYR A 293 5.60 -3.69 -13.92
C TYR A 293 7.02 -4.24 -13.76
N PRO A 294 8.06 -3.39 -13.83
CA PRO A 294 9.43 -3.80 -13.58
C PRO A 294 9.63 -4.23 -12.11
N PRO A 295 10.53 -5.20 -11.84
CA PRO A 295 10.91 -5.57 -10.49
C PRO A 295 11.80 -4.45 -9.92
N TYR A 296 11.34 -3.77 -8.88
CA TYR A 296 12.21 -2.96 -8.03
C TYR A 296 12.28 -3.60 -6.65
#